data_AF-A0A196SGY1-F1
#
_entry.id   AF-A0A196SGY1-F1
#
_cell.length_a   1.000
_cell.length_b   1.000
_cell.length_c   1.000
_cell.angle_alpha   90.00
_cell.angle_beta   90.00
_cell.angle_gamma   90.00
#
_symmetry.space_group_name_H-M   'P 1'
#
loop_
_entity.id
_entity.type
_entity.pdbx_description
1 polymer ?
#
loop_
_entity_poly.entity_id
_entity_poly.type
_entity_poly.pdbx_seq_one_letter_code
_entity_poly.pdbx_strand_id
1 'polypeptide(L)'
;MCYDGVWIDDAPPIASVAIDSVLRLHNHVEEVTVSNYCCNELSTLSFTRFDALRSLHVGNNCFRSVDRLWLEGLPRLADLLVGDRCFSEVSIDTERRKNPKRSFRVRQCPQLRSIRVGCYSFSDYASFCVENLPSLRSLAIGDVQYDSYNFYYASSFSLVSLPQLEELHVGDHSFHSALHVTLDDLPALQRILLGDCALCGDQGVFTRREHAEETTIVLRNLDALQSLMSQGCHNFQHKEEGYSVQELYLATHTSDGYPNSIFKASIQLLANETESGMKQCLDENKEFPTEGISGKLTITQRILHDGDVNKLRQMPQNSAIVASKTETGVVNVFNTKNYPSAPSSKEVIKTLELTGHEGDGYGLEWSAFQSGWVASGGNDSRVCMWNIGANTGSSNTLQPVAQWQDRHCIIEDVSWHDANVLGAVGDDGMLSLYDLRQNAAIGNSSLHPKEVNVLKFSPFDANLFLSASSDNTAALWDFRNLRFPLHVLEGHSNAVFSGAWSPAMRSVVATAGVDRRVIVWDLSRIGQEQTAEEAEDGPAELLFIHGGHTSRVNDIAWNRHDPWTLASVADDNMLHVWKMAETIYNDKKYSEENLNDDLLD
;
A
#
# COMPACT_ATOMS: atom_id res chain seq x y z
N MET A 1 -46.38 -42.25 58.05
CA MET A 1 -46.13 -43.70 57.97
C MET A 1 -44.83 -43.90 57.22
N CYS A 2 -44.03 -44.91 57.57
CA CYS A 2 -42.91 -45.41 56.74
C CYS A 2 -43.48 -46.00 55.42
N TYR A 3 -42.78 -46.31 54.32
CA TYR A 3 -41.39 -46.72 53.99
C TYR A 3 -41.22 -46.51 52.45
N ASP A 4 -40.08 -46.46 51.76
CA ASP A 4 -38.62 -46.31 52.04
C ASP A 4 -37.93 -45.93 50.70
N GLY A 5 -36.59 -45.79 50.65
CA GLY A 5 -35.79 -45.95 49.41
C GLY A 5 -34.87 -44.78 49.02
N VAL A 6 -33.56 -45.01 49.13
CA VAL A 6 -32.48 -44.13 48.61
C VAL A 6 -31.94 -44.71 47.30
N TRP A 7 -31.61 -43.85 46.33
CA TRP A 7 -30.37 -43.97 45.55
C TRP A 7 -29.73 -42.59 45.40
N ILE A 8 -28.42 -42.54 45.63
CA ILE A 8 -27.51 -41.40 45.43
C ILE A 8 -26.71 -41.71 44.16
N ASP A 9 -26.43 -40.68 43.35
CA ASP A 9 -25.49 -40.63 42.20
C ASP A 9 -25.14 -41.94 41.47
N ASP A 10 -25.69 -42.13 40.26
CA ASP A 10 -25.10 -43.03 39.25
C ASP A 10 -25.56 -42.70 37.81
N ALA A 11 -25.63 -41.41 37.47
CA ALA A 11 -25.74 -40.98 36.07
C ALA A 11 -24.33 -40.73 35.52
N PRO A 12 -23.94 -41.31 34.36
CA PRO A 12 -22.60 -41.09 33.80
C PRO A 12 -22.39 -39.61 33.47
N PRO A 13 -21.17 -39.08 33.58
CA PRO A 13 -20.89 -37.70 33.22
C PRO A 13 -21.25 -37.47 31.76
N ILE A 14 -22.20 -36.57 31.52
CA ILE A 14 -22.63 -36.25 30.15
C ILE A 14 -21.49 -35.46 29.49
N ALA A 15 -20.64 -36.19 28.77
CA ALA A 15 -19.39 -35.66 28.22
C ALA A 15 -19.63 -34.55 27.19
N SER A 16 -20.70 -34.65 26.41
CA SER A 16 -21.04 -33.70 25.35
C SER A 16 -22.55 -33.45 25.31
N VAL A 17 -22.96 -32.18 25.19
CA VAL A 17 -24.38 -31.80 25.10
C VAL A 17 -24.62 -30.88 23.90
N ALA A 18 -25.50 -31.31 23.00
CA ALA A 18 -26.12 -30.45 22.00
C ALA A 18 -27.35 -29.77 22.60
N ILE A 19 -27.47 -28.43 22.47
CA ILE A 19 -28.50 -27.65 23.18
C ILE A 19 -29.19 -26.58 22.35
N ASP A 20 -30.48 -26.42 22.62
CA ASP A 20 -31.30 -25.27 22.20
C ASP A 20 -31.36 -24.15 23.27
N SER A 21 -30.94 -24.44 24.51
CA SER A 21 -30.88 -23.48 25.63
C SER A 21 -29.79 -23.83 26.67
N VAL A 22 -28.86 -22.91 26.92
CA VAL A 22 -27.67 -23.11 27.79
C VAL A 22 -28.01 -23.19 29.29
N LEU A 23 -29.10 -22.55 29.73
CA LEU A 23 -29.36 -22.24 31.14
C LEU A 23 -29.62 -23.46 32.05
N ARG A 24 -29.76 -24.67 31.49
CA ARG A 24 -30.08 -25.91 32.24
C ARG A 24 -28.93 -26.91 32.35
N LEU A 25 -27.75 -26.60 31.81
CA LEU A 25 -26.58 -27.51 31.85
C LEU A 25 -26.06 -27.74 33.28
N HIS A 26 -25.42 -28.89 33.52
CA HIS A 26 -24.77 -29.23 34.80
C HIS A 26 -23.30 -28.74 34.83
N ASN A 27 -22.73 -28.51 36.02
CA ASN A 27 -21.34 -28.01 36.17
C ASN A 27 -20.25 -29.00 35.67
N HIS A 28 -20.62 -30.24 35.34
CA HIS A 28 -19.70 -31.31 34.91
C HIS A 28 -19.63 -31.51 33.39
N VAL A 29 -20.30 -30.67 32.60
CA VAL A 29 -20.29 -30.77 31.13
C VAL A 29 -18.90 -30.42 30.61
N GLU A 30 -18.29 -31.36 29.87
CA GLU A 30 -16.96 -31.16 29.26
C GLU A 30 -17.04 -30.55 27.85
N GLU A 31 -18.12 -30.75 27.10
CA GLU A 31 -18.32 -30.15 25.78
C GLU A 31 -19.72 -29.56 25.62
N VAL A 32 -19.79 -28.32 25.12
CA VAL A 32 -21.05 -27.65 24.76
C VAL A 32 -21.05 -27.38 23.26
N THR A 33 -22.01 -28.00 22.56
CA THR A 33 -22.30 -27.68 21.16
C THR A 33 -23.67 -27.01 21.06
N VAL A 34 -23.73 -25.84 20.43
CA VAL A 34 -24.98 -25.10 20.19
C VAL A 34 -25.34 -25.25 18.73
N SER A 35 -26.51 -25.83 18.44
CA SER A 35 -27.00 -26.01 17.06
C SER A 35 -27.32 -24.67 16.39
N ASN A 36 -27.33 -24.64 15.06
CA ASN A 36 -27.65 -23.44 14.29
C ASN A 36 -29.02 -22.86 14.67
N TYR A 37 -29.14 -21.53 14.64
CA TYR A 37 -30.36 -20.77 14.96
C TYR A 37 -30.83 -20.82 16.44
N CYS A 38 -30.05 -21.39 17.35
CA CYS A 38 -30.46 -21.58 18.74
C CYS A 38 -30.11 -20.38 19.67
N CYS A 39 -30.76 -20.36 20.84
CA CYS A 39 -30.53 -19.37 21.92
C CYS A 39 -30.72 -17.88 21.54
N ASN A 40 -31.46 -17.55 20.49
CA ASN A 40 -31.59 -16.17 20.02
C ASN A 40 -32.37 -15.23 20.96
N GLU A 41 -33.27 -15.76 21.79
CA GLU A 41 -34.03 -15.02 22.82
C GLU A 41 -33.25 -14.82 24.14
N LEU A 42 -32.02 -15.34 24.22
CA LEU A 42 -31.21 -15.29 25.44
C LEU A 42 -30.52 -13.93 25.55
N SER A 43 -30.81 -13.14 26.59
CA SER A 43 -30.17 -11.83 26.80
C SER A 43 -28.88 -11.90 27.63
N THR A 44 -28.76 -12.90 28.51
CA THR A 44 -27.60 -13.09 29.40
C THR A 44 -27.04 -14.51 29.30
N LEU A 45 -25.73 -14.60 29.10
CA LEU A 45 -25.00 -15.86 28.96
C LEU A 45 -23.80 -15.84 29.94
N SER A 46 -23.64 -16.91 30.72
CA SER A 46 -22.50 -17.07 31.61
C SER A 46 -22.05 -18.52 31.66
N PHE A 47 -20.74 -18.72 31.58
CA PHE A 47 -20.10 -20.02 31.67
C PHE A 47 -19.29 -20.24 32.97
N THR A 48 -19.27 -19.26 33.89
CA THR A 48 -18.39 -19.21 35.09
C THR A 48 -18.59 -20.35 36.12
N ARG A 49 -19.46 -21.32 35.83
CA ARG A 49 -19.82 -22.48 36.66
C ARG A 49 -19.43 -23.82 36.05
N PHE A 50 -18.79 -23.83 34.87
CA PHE A 50 -18.44 -25.05 34.13
C PHE A 50 -16.93 -25.32 34.18
N ASP A 51 -16.40 -25.61 35.38
CA ASP A 51 -14.97 -25.90 35.60
C ASP A 51 -14.46 -27.10 34.79
N ALA A 52 -15.38 -27.97 34.35
CA ALA A 52 -15.13 -29.15 33.54
C ALA A 52 -14.99 -28.84 32.02
N LEU A 53 -15.45 -27.68 31.56
CA LEU A 53 -15.63 -27.36 30.14
C LEU A 53 -14.29 -27.32 29.39
N ARG A 54 -14.18 -28.13 28.34
CA ARG A 54 -13.06 -28.26 27.41
C ARG A 54 -13.32 -27.62 26.05
N SER A 55 -14.54 -27.73 25.53
CA SER A 55 -14.91 -27.20 24.22
C SER A 55 -16.23 -26.43 24.29
N LEU A 56 -16.24 -25.24 23.69
CA LEU A 56 -17.45 -24.49 23.40
C LEU A 56 -17.53 -24.26 21.88
N HIS A 57 -18.43 -24.98 21.23
CA HIS A 57 -18.72 -24.83 19.81
C HIS A 57 -20.13 -24.24 19.62
N VAL A 58 -20.22 -23.10 18.95
CA VAL A 58 -21.47 -22.44 18.59
C VAL A 58 -21.62 -22.53 17.07
N GLY A 59 -22.75 -23.07 16.61
CA GLY A 59 -23.13 -23.08 15.19
C GLY A 59 -23.44 -21.67 14.64
N ASN A 60 -24.15 -21.61 13.52
CA ASN A 60 -24.44 -20.36 12.82
C ASN A 60 -25.78 -19.74 13.26
N ASN A 61 -25.90 -18.40 13.21
CA ASN A 61 -27.11 -17.62 13.50
C ASN A 61 -27.63 -17.76 14.95
N CYS A 62 -26.74 -17.88 15.94
CA CYS A 62 -27.06 -18.11 17.35
C CYS A 62 -26.88 -16.86 18.23
N PHE A 63 -27.53 -16.86 19.40
CA PHE A 63 -27.34 -15.86 20.47
C PHE A 63 -27.55 -14.38 20.07
N ARG A 64 -28.45 -14.09 19.11
CA ARG A 64 -28.79 -12.75 18.61
C ARG A 64 -28.89 -11.66 19.70
N SER A 65 -29.58 -11.95 20.80
CA SER A 65 -29.91 -10.98 21.86
C SER A 65 -28.90 -10.93 23.02
N VAL A 66 -27.83 -11.75 22.99
CA VAL A 66 -26.85 -11.78 24.09
C VAL A 66 -26.02 -10.49 24.07
N ASP A 67 -26.02 -9.75 25.18
CA ASP A 67 -25.18 -8.56 25.26
C ASP A 67 -23.70 -8.89 25.53
N ARG A 68 -23.42 -9.91 26.34
CA ARG A 68 -22.06 -10.17 26.84
C ARG A 68 -21.68 -11.63 26.72
N LEU A 69 -20.56 -11.90 26.07
CA LEU A 69 -19.91 -13.20 26.09
C LEU A 69 -18.59 -13.04 26.84
N TRP A 70 -18.60 -13.40 28.12
CA TRP A 70 -17.43 -13.37 28.99
C TRP A 70 -17.05 -14.81 29.37
N LEU A 71 -15.86 -15.22 28.93
CA LEU A 71 -15.24 -16.50 29.25
C LEU A 71 -14.05 -16.22 30.16
N GLU A 72 -14.33 -16.10 31.46
CA GLU A 72 -13.35 -15.77 32.49
C GLU A 72 -13.16 -16.98 33.42
N GLY A 73 -11.91 -17.38 33.63
CA GLY A 73 -11.53 -18.37 34.65
C GLY A 73 -11.91 -19.82 34.35
N LEU A 74 -11.98 -20.25 33.07
CA LEU A 74 -12.28 -21.63 32.69
C LEU A 74 -10.99 -22.47 32.59
N PRO A 75 -10.65 -23.32 33.57
CA PRO A 75 -9.32 -23.91 33.69
C PRO A 75 -9.03 -25.01 32.66
N ARG A 76 -10.07 -25.60 32.07
CA ARG A 76 -9.98 -26.72 31.11
C ARG A 76 -10.33 -26.35 29.68
N LEU A 77 -10.83 -25.14 29.42
CA LEU A 77 -11.29 -24.76 28.09
C LEU A 77 -10.09 -24.74 27.14
N ALA A 78 -10.14 -25.59 26.12
CA ALA A 78 -9.08 -25.83 25.16
C ALA A 78 -9.41 -25.25 23.77
N ASP A 79 -10.68 -25.22 23.39
CA ASP A 79 -11.12 -24.73 22.07
C ASP A 79 -12.42 -23.92 22.15
N LEU A 80 -12.43 -22.78 21.45
CA LEU A 80 -13.59 -21.91 21.26
C LEU A 80 -13.87 -21.73 19.77
N LEU A 81 -15.04 -22.18 19.32
CA LEU A 81 -15.52 -21.98 17.96
C LEU A 81 -16.87 -21.25 18.01
N VAL A 82 -16.98 -20.15 17.28
CA VAL A 82 -18.24 -19.46 17.02
C VAL A 82 -18.47 -19.41 15.51
N GLY A 83 -19.61 -19.89 15.05
CA GLY A 83 -20.00 -19.87 13.64
C GLY A 83 -20.37 -18.48 13.12
N ASP A 84 -20.97 -18.44 11.94
CA ASP A 84 -21.32 -17.21 11.22
C ASP A 84 -22.62 -16.57 11.76
N ARG A 85 -22.71 -15.23 11.68
CA ARG A 85 -23.91 -14.43 12.04
C ARG A 85 -24.39 -14.64 13.48
N CYS A 86 -23.46 -14.91 14.40
CA CYS A 86 -23.73 -15.14 15.81
C CYS A 86 -23.52 -13.88 16.65
N PHE A 87 -24.27 -13.73 17.74
CA PHE A 87 -24.15 -12.59 18.66
C PHE A 87 -24.29 -11.23 17.95
N SER A 88 -25.28 -11.08 17.08
CA SER A 88 -25.51 -9.84 16.32
C SER A 88 -27.00 -9.62 16.12
N GLU A 89 -27.53 -8.53 16.68
CA GLU A 89 -28.96 -8.22 16.65
C GLU A 89 -29.34 -7.41 15.40
N VAL A 90 -28.42 -6.56 14.95
CA VAL A 90 -28.61 -5.58 13.87
C VAL A 90 -27.72 -5.93 12.67
N SER A 91 -28.28 -5.89 11.46
CA SER A 91 -27.51 -5.99 10.21
C SER A 91 -26.91 -4.63 9.83
N ILE A 92 -25.76 -4.66 9.15
CA ILE A 92 -24.91 -3.49 8.86
C ILE A 92 -25.65 -2.36 8.12
N ASP A 93 -26.71 -2.69 7.38
CA ASP A 93 -27.53 -1.75 6.59
C ASP A 93 -28.53 -0.90 7.40
N THR A 94 -28.73 -1.17 8.70
CA THR A 94 -29.77 -0.50 9.50
C THR A 94 -29.18 0.40 10.59
N GLU A 95 -29.18 1.72 10.34
CA GLU A 95 -28.87 2.82 11.28
C GLU A 95 -27.78 2.51 12.34
N ARG A 96 -26.51 2.70 11.98
CA ARG A 96 -25.34 2.92 12.88
C ARG A 96 -25.60 2.77 14.39
N ARG A 97 -25.64 1.52 14.87
CA ARG A 97 -25.88 1.17 16.29
C ARG A 97 -24.80 0.23 16.82
N LYS A 98 -23.64 0.76 17.22
CA LYS A 98 -22.84 0.07 18.25
C LYS A 98 -23.65 0.06 19.54
N ASN A 99 -23.84 -1.11 20.15
CA ASN A 99 -24.46 -1.17 21.47
C ASN A 99 -23.34 -1.09 22.52
N PRO A 100 -23.18 0.03 23.26
CA PRO A 100 -22.08 0.21 24.20
C PRO A 100 -22.12 -0.76 25.40
N LYS A 101 -23.22 -1.49 25.59
CA LYS A 101 -23.34 -2.56 26.60
C LYS A 101 -22.76 -3.90 26.12
N ARG A 102 -22.52 -4.03 24.80
CA ARG A 102 -22.07 -5.27 24.17
C ARG A 102 -20.57 -5.43 24.17
N SER A 103 -20.10 -6.56 24.70
CA SER A 103 -18.67 -6.83 24.89
C SER A 103 -18.33 -8.31 24.82
N PHE A 104 -17.26 -8.61 24.09
CA PHE A 104 -16.65 -9.93 24.01
C PHE A 104 -15.38 -9.95 24.85
N ARG A 105 -15.22 -10.98 25.68
CA ARG A 105 -14.06 -11.08 26.56
C ARG A 105 -13.67 -12.53 26.84
N VAL A 106 -12.37 -12.83 26.74
CA VAL A 106 -11.79 -14.10 27.19
C VAL A 106 -10.58 -13.82 28.08
N ARG A 107 -10.59 -14.33 29.33
CA ARG A 107 -9.50 -14.14 30.29
C ARG A 107 -9.22 -15.40 31.10
N GLN A 108 -7.98 -15.58 31.52
CA GLN A 108 -7.61 -16.60 32.51
C GLN A 108 -8.08 -18.03 32.15
N CYS A 109 -8.02 -18.39 30.85
CA CYS A 109 -8.33 -19.73 30.35
C CYS A 109 -7.01 -20.42 29.95
N PRO A 110 -6.25 -21.00 30.91
CA PRO A 110 -4.85 -21.37 30.70
C PRO A 110 -4.62 -22.51 29.71
N GLN A 111 -5.65 -23.28 29.36
CA GLN A 111 -5.55 -24.39 28.40
C GLN A 111 -6.04 -24.03 26.99
N LEU A 112 -6.57 -22.83 26.77
CA LEU A 112 -7.21 -22.43 25.51
C LEU A 112 -6.15 -22.28 24.41
N ARG A 113 -6.29 -23.06 23.34
CA ARG A 113 -5.32 -23.18 22.22
C ARG A 113 -5.78 -22.48 20.96
N SER A 114 -7.08 -22.55 20.65
CA SER A 114 -7.66 -21.92 19.47
C SER A 114 -8.91 -21.11 19.81
N ILE A 115 -9.01 -19.94 19.19
CA ILE A 115 -10.24 -19.14 19.13
C ILE A 115 -10.54 -18.89 17.66
N ARG A 116 -11.72 -19.29 17.20
CA ARG A 116 -12.22 -19.02 15.85
C ARG A 116 -13.62 -18.42 15.89
N VAL A 117 -13.83 -17.35 15.14
CA VAL A 117 -15.11 -16.65 14.99
C VAL A 117 -15.43 -16.52 13.50
N GLY A 118 -16.58 -17.04 13.07
CA GLY A 118 -17.07 -16.99 11.70
C GLY A 118 -17.60 -15.62 11.30
N CYS A 119 -17.87 -15.44 10.01
CA CYS A 119 -18.18 -14.14 9.40
C CYS A 119 -19.51 -13.55 9.92
N TYR A 120 -19.61 -12.22 9.93
CA TYR A 120 -20.75 -11.42 10.39
C TYR A 120 -21.15 -11.62 11.87
N SER A 121 -20.28 -12.24 12.67
CA SER A 121 -20.51 -12.45 14.11
C SER A 121 -19.97 -11.28 14.93
N PHE A 122 -20.70 -10.92 15.99
CA PHE A 122 -20.42 -9.77 16.87
C PHE A 122 -20.38 -8.40 16.18
N SER A 123 -21.10 -8.19 15.08
CA SER A 123 -21.04 -6.93 14.28
C SER A 123 -21.36 -5.66 15.09
N ASP A 124 -22.32 -5.75 16.03
CA ASP A 124 -22.82 -4.64 16.86
C ASP A 124 -22.15 -4.48 18.23
N TYR A 125 -21.11 -5.29 18.51
CA TYR A 125 -20.35 -5.24 19.76
C TYR A 125 -19.42 -4.03 19.84
N ALA A 126 -19.29 -3.44 21.02
CA ALA A 126 -18.48 -2.22 21.22
C ALA A 126 -17.02 -2.47 21.60
N SER A 127 -16.66 -3.70 22.02
CA SER A 127 -15.30 -4.03 22.49
C SER A 127 -14.97 -5.51 22.40
N PHE A 128 -13.69 -5.80 22.15
CA PHE A 128 -13.09 -7.12 22.12
C PHE A 128 -11.81 -7.14 22.97
N CYS A 129 -11.72 -8.08 23.91
CA CYS A 129 -10.56 -8.21 24.81
C CYS A 129 -10.21 -9.68 25.06
N VAL A 130 -8.97 -10.05 24.78
CA VAL A 130 -8.41 -11.38 25.03
C VAL A 130 -7.10 -11.21 25.79
N GLU A 131 -7.01 -11.75 27.01
CA GLU A 131 -5.81 -11.56 27.83
C GLU A 131 -5.47 -12.74 28.75
N ASN A 132 -4.19 -12.84 29.11
CA ASN A 132 -3.67 -13.80 30.07
C ASN A 132 -3.97 -15.27 29.67
N LEU A 133 -3.69 -15.62 28.41
CA LEU A 133 -3.89 -16.96 27.85
C LEU A 133 -2.55 -17.60 27.43
N PRO A 134 -1.84 -18.28 28.35
CA PRO A 134 -0.49 -18.79 28.11
C PRO A 134 -0.38 -19.94 27.08
N SER A 135 -1.49 -20.54 26.64
CA SER A 135 -1.51 -21.67 25.67
C SER A 135 -2.13 -21.33 24.32
N LEU A 136 -2.63 -20.10 24.12
CA LEU A 136 -3.32 -19.72 22.87
C LEU A 136 -2.31 -19.65 21.74
N ARG A 137 -2.57 -20.33 20.62
CA ARG A 137 -1.66 -20.41 19.45
C ARG A 137 -2.22 -19.75 18.21
N SER A 138 -3.52 -19.86 17.99
CA SER A 138 -4.19 -19.25 16.85
C SER A 138 -5.45 -18.50 17.26
N LEU A 139 -5.57 -17.28 16.77
CA LEU A 139 -6.76 -16.45 16.88
C LEU A 139 -7.19 -16.03 15.48
N ALA A 140 -8.36 -16.47 15.04
CA ALA A 140 -8.94 -16.07 13.76
C ALA A 140 -10.35 -15.47 13.95
N ILE A 141 -10.54 -14.26 13.45
CA ILE A 141 -11.80 -13.52 13.48
C ILE A 141 -12.18 -13.21 12.02
N GLY A 142 -13.20 -13.89 11.50
CA GLY A 142 -13.60 -13.78 10.10
C GLY A 142 -12.68 -14.52 9.13
N ASP A 143 -12.87 -14.25 7.84
CA ASP A 143 -12.08 -14.71 6.71
C ASP A 143 -11.49 -13.50 5.95
N VAL A 144 -10.31 -13.68 5.36
CA VAL A 144 -9.57 -12.65 4.60
C VAL A 144 -9.78 -12.76 3.09
N GLN A 145 -10.73 -13.59 2.65
CA GLN A 145 -11.15 -13.77 1.25
C GLN A 145 -12.60 -13.34 1.03
N TYR A 146 -13.32 -12.98 2.09
CA TYR A 146 -14.74 -12.68 2.08
C TYR A 146 -15.08 -11.62 3.13
N ASP A 147 -16.02 -10.75 2.77
CA ASP A 147 -16.68 -9.80 3.65
C ASP A 147 -17.06 -10.41 5.01
N SER A 148 -16.33 -10.01 6.05
CA SER A 148 -16.43 -10.61 7.37
C SER A 148 -17.14 -9.72 8.39
N TYR A 149 -16.93 -8.40 8.37
CA TYR A 149 -17.66 -7.43 9.21
C TYR A 149 -17.72 -7.79 10.71
N ASN A 150 -16.77 -8.59 11.21
CA ASN A 150 -16.76 -9.00 12.60
C ASN A 150 -16.37 -7.83 13.49
N PHE A 151 -17.13 -7.58 14.57
CA PHE A 151 -16.86 -6.44 15.46
C PHE A 151 -16.77 -5.09 14.71
N TYR A 152 -17.51 -4.93 13.60
CA TYR A 152 -17.39 -3.78 12.68
C TYR A 152 -17.41 -2.42 13.39
N TYR A 153 -18.31 -2.24 14.37
CA TYR A 153 -18.42 -0.99 15.14
C TYR A 153 -17.69 -1.00 16.50
N ALA A 154 -16.84 -1.99 16.79
CA ALA A 154 -16.12 -2.08 18.04
C ALA A 154 -15.05 -0.99 18.13
N SER A 155 -15.11 -0.15 19.16
CA SER A 155 -14.12 0.92 19.38
C SER A 155 -12.79 0.42 19.96
N SER A 156 -12.72 -0.81 20.47
CA SER A 156 -11.48 -1.38 21.00
C SER A 156 -11.26 -2.85 20.66
N PHE A 157 -10.00 -3.16 20.33
CA PHE A 157 -9.47 -4.49 20.03
C PHE A 157 -8.18 -4.69 20.83
N SER A 158 -8.19 -5.60 21.79
CA SER A 158 -7.09 -5.76 22.76
C SER A 158 -6.66 -7.22 22.93
N LEU A 159 -5.40 -7.50 22.64
CA LEU A 159 -4.68 -8.75 22.90
C LEU A 159 -3.52 -8.46 23.86
N VAL A 160 -3.52 -9.05 25.05
CA VAL A 160 -2.49 -8.80 26.09
C VAL A 160 -2.02 -10.08 26.76
N SER A 161 -0.69 -10.29 26.85
CA SER A 161 -0.08 -11.44 27.52
C SER A 161 -0.56 -12.79 26.97
N LEU A 162 -0.23 -13.04 25.71
CA LEU A 162 -0.52 -14.27 24.97
C LEU A 162 0.81 -14.91 24.46
N PRO A 163 1.68 -15.41 25.36
CA PRO A 163 3.08 -15.75 25.06
C PRO A 163 3.29 -16.95 24.12
N GLN A 164 2.25 -17.65 23.69
CA GLN A 164 2.31 -18.74 22.70
C GLN A 164 1.52 -18.42 21.42
N LEU A 165 0.94 -17.22 21.27
CA LEU A 165 0.17 -16.88 20.07
C LEU A 165 1.14 -16.80 18.90
N GLU A 166 0.98 -17.67 17.90
CA GLU A 166 1.84 -17.75 16.71
C GLU A 166 1.21 -16.99 15.52
N GLU A 167 -0.13 -17.02 15.43
CA GLU A 167 -0.91 -16.51 14.29
C GLU A 167 -2.15 -15.71 14.73
N LEU A 168 -2.30 -14.51 14.16
CA LEU A 168 -3.47 -13.64 14.28
C LEU A 168 -4.08 -13.38 12.90
N HIS A 169 -5.33 -13.78 12.68
CA HIS A 169 -6.08 -13.51 11.45
C HIS A 169 -7.30 -12.62 11.77
N VAL A 170 -7.47 -11.55 10.99
CA VAL A 170 -8.60 -10.61 11.09
C VAL A 170 -9.16 -10.39 9.68
N GLY A 171 -10.41 -10.80 9.45
CA GLY A 171 -11.06 -10.80 8.14
C GLY A 171 -11.54 -9.45 7.64
N ASP A 172 -12.04 -9.43 6.39
CA ASP A 172 -12.41 -8.19 5.70
C ASP A 172 -13.48 -7.39 6.46
N HIS A 173 -13.32 -6.07 6.51
CA HIS A 173 -14.13 -5.13 7.28
C HIS A 173 -14.18 -5.41 8.80
N SER A 174 -13.36 -6.31 9.34
CA SER A 174 -13.42 -6.64 10.77
C SER A 174 -12.71 -5.57 11.61
N PHE A 175 -13.32 -5.21 12.75
CA PHE A 175 -12.87 -4.10 13.61
C PHE A 175 -12.72 -2.77 12.86
N HIS A 176 -13.55 -2.52 11.83
CA HIS A 176 -13.45 -1.34 10.97
C HIS A 176 -13.38 -0.03 11.76
N SER A 177 -14.26 0.17 12.74
CA SER A 177 -14.31 1.38 13.60
C SER A 177 -13.43 1.31 14.86
N ALA A 178 -12.38 0.49 14.89
CA ALA A 178 -11.51 0.36 16.06
C ALA A 178 -10.62 1.60 16.27
N LEU A 179 -10.89 2.32 17.36
CA LEU A 179 -10.13 3.50 17.79
C LEU A 179 -8.95 3.12 18.68
N HIS A 180 -9.04 2.03 19.45
CA HIS A 180 -7.98 1.60 20.36
C HIS A 180 -7.58 0.15 20.08
N VAL A 181 -6.43 -0.01 19.43
CA VAL A 181 -5.82 -1.30 19.09
C VAL A 181 -4.62 -1.55 19.99
N THR A 182 -4.62 -2.64 20.75
CA THR A 182 -3.50 -3.01 21.63
C THR A 182 -3.08 -4.45 21.39
N LEU A 183 -1.84 -4.64 20.95
CA LEU A 183 -1.11 -5.90 20.88
C LEU A 183 0.13 -5.78 21.78
N ASP A 184 0.05 -6.31 23.01
CA ASP A 184 1.13 -6.20 24.02
C ASP A 184 1.46 -7.58 24.61
N ASP A 185 2.74 -7.88 24.83
CA ASP A 185 3.23 -9.15 25.39
C ASP A 185 2.78 -10.39 24.59
N LEU A 186 3.17 -10.42 23.31
CA LEU A 186 2.93 -11.52 22.36
C LEU A 186 4.26 -12.02 21.74
N PRO A 187 5.28 -12.41 22.54
CA PRO A 187 6.64 -12.67 22.06
C PRO A 187 6.77 -13.80 21.02
N ALA A 188 5.80 -14.72 20.93
CA ALA A 188 5.79 -15.82 19.95
C ALA A 188 5.06 -15.50 18.63
N LEU A 189 4.47 -14.31 18.49
CA LEU A 189 3.62 -13.96 17.34
C LEU A 189 4.47 -13.80 16.08
N GLN A 190 4.29 -14.71 15.12
CA GLN A 190 5.07 -14.75 13.88
C GLN A 190 4.36 -14.06 12.72
N ARG A 191 3.02 -14.22 12.65
CA ARG A 191 2.22 -13.80 11.49
C ARG A 191 0.94 -13.08 11.92
N ILE A 192 0.71 -11.92 11.30
CA ILE A 192 -0.56 -11.20 11.35
C ILE A 192 -1.10 -11.10 9.92
N LEU A 193 -2.33 -11.60 9.71
CA LEU A 193 -3.07 -11.45 8.45
C LEU A 193 -4.27 -10.52 8.69
N LEU A 194 -4.35 -9.44 7.93
CA LEU A 194 -5.46 -8.50 7.90
C LEU A 194 -6.13 -8.51 6.52
N GLY A 195 -7.46 -8.62 6.52
CA GLY A 195 -8.31 -8.44 5.34
C GLY A 195 -8.40 -7.00 4.87
N ASP A 196 -9.17 -6.72 3.81
CA ASP A 196 -9.40 -5.34 3.37
C ASP A 196 -10.25 -4.60 4.40
N CYS A 197 -10.00 -3.31 4.54
CA CYS A 197 -10.70 -2.43 5.47
C CYS A 197 -10.74 -2.90 6.94
N ALA A 198 -9.77 -3.72 7.36
CA ALA A 198 -9.63 -4.23 8.72
C ALA A 198 -8.82 -3.27 9.60
N LEU A 199 -9.32 -2.95 10.80
CA LEU A 199 -8.68 -1.98 11.72
C LEU A 199 -8.46 -0.57 11.10
N CYS A 200 -9.40 -0.09 10.28
CA CYS A 200 -9.33 1.22 9.61
C CYS A 200 -9.41 2.47 10.49
N GLY A 201 -10.03 2.37 11.67
CA GLY A 201 -10.44 3.52 12.48
C GLY A 201 -11.74 4.19 11.99
N ASP A 202 -12.19 5.24 12.68
CA ASP A 202 -13.37 6.02 12.26
C ASP A 202 -13.02 6.91 11.05
N GLN A 203 -13.22 6.35 9.85
CA GLN A 203 -12.90 7.00 8.57
C GLN A 203 -13.75 8.25 8.25
N GLY A 204 -14.67 8.69 9.13
CA GLY A 204 -15.43 9.94 8.95
C GLY A 204 -16.51 9.93 7.86
N VAL A 205 -16.40 9.08 6.82
CA VAL A 205 -17.24 9.04 5.60
C VAL A 205 -18.75 9.00 5.88
N PHE A 206 -19.17 8.45 7.02
CA PHE A 206 -20.58 8.38 7.42
C PHE A 206 -20.86 9.06 8.78
N THR A 207 -19.86 9.71 9.36
CA THR A 207 -19.84 10.17 10.74
C THR A 207 -20.06 11.68 10.81
N ARG A 208 -21.32 12.12 11.02
CA ARG A 208 -21.63 13.49 11.47
C ARG A 208 -21.15 13.74 12.92
N ARG A 209 -19.86 13.55 13.16
CA ARG A 209 -19.16 13.95 14.37
C ARG A 209 -18.26 15.12 13.98
N GLU A 210 -18.46 16.26 14.63
CA GLU A 210 -17.68 17.47 14.34
C GLU A 210 -16.20 17.33 14.74
N HIS A 211 -15.85 16.30 15.52
CA HIS A 211 -14.49 15.94 15.91
C HIS A 211 -14.27 14.44 15.69
N ALA A 212 -13.18 14.07 15.01
CA ALA A 212 -12.72 12.69 14.93
C ALA A 212 -12.07 12.27 16.26
N GLU A 213 -12.46 11.12 16.80
CA GLU A 213 -11.75 10.51 17.94
C GLU A 213 -10.45 9.87 17.41
N GLU A 214 -9.31 10.15 18.04
CA GLU A 214 -7.99 9.65 17.59
C GLU A 214 -7.91 8.11 17.62
N THR A 215 -7.37 7.53 16.55
CA THR A 215 -7.11 6.09 16.49
C THR A 215 -5.69 5.80 16.98
N THR A 216 -5.57 5.10 18.11
CA THR A 216 -4.32 4.72 18.76
C THR A 216 -4.02 3.25 18.55
N ILE A 217 -2.82 2.94 18.05
CA ILE A 217 -2.34 1.56 17.88
C ILE A 217 -1.10 1.35 18.76
N VAL A 218 -1.13 0.33 19.61
CA VAL A 218 -0.05 -0.02 20.54
C VAL A 218 0.46 -1.41 20.18
N LEU A 219 1.67 -1.49 19.64
CA LEU A 219 2.38 -2.74 19.34
C LEU A 219 3.62 -2.84 20.22
N ARG A 220 3.70 -3.84 21.12
CA ARG A 220 4.81 -4.00 22.07
C ARG A 220 5.12 -5.47 22.33
N ASN A 221 6.41 -5.78 22.57
CA ASN A 221 6.87 -7.11 22.97
C ASN A 221 6.43 -8.21 21.97
N LEU A 222 6.71 -7.99 20.68
CA LEU A 222 6.33 -8.84 19.53
C LEU A 222 7.56 -9.51 18.89
N ASP A 223 8.43 -10.08 19.72
CA ASP A 223 9.83 -10.38 19.39
C ASP A 223 10.03 -11.35 18.20
N ALA A 224 9.07 -12.24 17.94
CA ALA A 224 9.11 -13.21 16.85
C ALA A 224 8.41 -12.76 15.55
N LEU A 225 7.92 -11.51 15.45
CA LEU A 225 7.08 -11.06 14.33
C LEU A 225 7.88 -10.97 13.02
N GLN A 226 7.56 -11.88 12.10
CA GLN A 226 8.22 -12.00 10.79
C GLN A 226 7.39 -11.39 9.67
N SER A 227 6.05 -11.39 9.79
CA SER A 227 5.16 -11.00 8.71
C SER A 227 3.88 -10.33 9.23
N LEU A 228 3.63 -9.12 8.71
CA LEU A 228 2.34 -8.42 8.78
C LEU A 228 1.87 -8.25 7.34
N MET A 229 0.80 -8.96 6.96
CA MET A 229 0.21 -8.90 5.62
C MET A 229 -1.17 -8.24 5.69
N SER A 230 -1.40 -7.30 4.77
CA SER A 230 -2.64 -6.56 4.61
C SER A 230 -3.18 -6.79 3.20
N GLN A 231 -4.39 -7.32 3.07
CA GLN A 231 -5.07 -7.46 1.79
C GLN A 231 -5.87 -6.19 1.48
N GLY A 232 -5.20 -5.08 1.21
CA GLY A 232 -5.87 -3.81 0.91
C GLY A 232 -5.08 -2.57 1.33
N CYS A 233 -5.49 -1.42 0.81
CA CYS A 233 -4.81 -0.13 0.96
C CYS A 233 -5.26 0.68 2.18
N HIS A 234 -6.24 0.20 2.95
CA HIS A 234 -7.00 1.02 3.92
C HIS A 234 -6.63 0.77 5.40
N ASN A 235 -5.70 -0.15 5.68
CA ASN A 235 -5.39 -0.58 7.05
C ASN A 235 -4.34 0.35 7.69
N PHE A 236 -4.60 0.81 8.93
CA PHE A 236 -3.72 1.65 9.75
C PHE A 236 -3.27 3.01 9.17
N GLN A 237 -4.21 3.95 9.00
CA GLN A 237 -3.86 5.35 8.71
C GLN A 237 -3.29 6.07 9.95
N HIS A 238 -1.98 6.19 10.04
CA HIS A 238 -1.30 6.93 11.11
C HIS A 238 -1.24 8.44 10.80
N LYS A 239 -1.72 9.29 11.71
CA LYS A 239 -1.55 10.75 11.66
C LYS A 239 -0.48 11.19 12.66
N GLU A 240 0.62 11.78 12.18
CA GLU A 240 1.31 12.81 12.97
C GLU A 240 0.59 14.14 12.72
N GLU A 241 0.53 15.03 13.72
CA GLU A 241 -0.30 16.23 13.64
C GLU A 241 0.09 17.15 12.46
N GLY A 242 -0.85 17.36 11.54
CA GLY A 242 -0.77 18.32 10.44
C GLY A 242 0.08 17.92 9.23
N TYR A 243 0.96 16.91 9.36
CA TYR A 243 1.90 16.50 8.31
C TYR A 243 1.99 14.98 8.14
N SER A 244 2.07 14.52 6.89
CA SER A 244 2.53 13.17 6.55
C SER A 244 4.04 13.17 6.30
N VAL A 245 4.73 12.14 6.77
CA VAL A 245 6.15 11.94 6.47
C VAL A 245 6.28 10.97 5.31
N GLN A 246 6.88 11.43 4.22
CA GLN A 246 7.20 10.63 3.04
C GLN A 246 8.71 10.48 2.90
N GLU A 247 9.15 9.47 2.13
CA GLU A 247 10.55 9.22 1.83
C GLU A 247 10.83 9.30 0.33
N LEU A 248 11.99 9.85 -0.03
CA LEU A 248 12.47 9.93 -1.39
C LEU A 248 13.96 9.60 -1.43
N TYR A 249 14.41 9.05 -2.57
CA TYR A 249 15.83 8.82 -2.81
C TYR A 249 16.38 9.85 -3.79
N LEU A 250 17.56 10.40 -3.48
CA LEU A 250 18.35 11.25 -4.36
C LEU A 250 19.72 10.61 -4.55
N ALA A 251 20.45 11.04 -5.57
CA ALA A 251 21.85 10.72 -5.73
C ALA A 251 22.62 11.95 -6.20
N THR A 252 23.94 11.88 -6.12
CA THR A 252 24.83 12.89 -6.67
C THR A 252 25.35 12.49 -8.04
N HIS A 253 25.71 13.53 -8.80
CA HIS A 253 26.66 13.50 -9.90
C HIS A 253 27.73 14.51 -9.49
N THR A 254 29.00 14.11 -9.33
CA THR A 254 30.06 14.96 -8.79
C THR A 254 31.27 15.00 -9.69
N SER A 255 31.93 16.16 -9.77
CA SER A 255 33.19 16.29 -10.50
C SER A 255 34.32 15.44 -9.89
N ASP A 256 35.26 15.03 -10.75
CA ASP A 256 36.43 14.21 -10.45
C ASP A 256 37.06 14.51 -9.07
N GLY A 257 37.12 13.48 -8.22
CA GLY A 257 37.80 13.52 -6.93
C GLY A 257 36.91 13.79 -5.72
N TYR A 258 35.61 14.05 -5.91
CA TYR A 258 34.63 14.01 -4.83
C TYR A 258 33.91 12.63 -4.80
N PRO A 259 33.57 12.10 -3.61
CA PRO A 259 32.87 10.83 -3.51
C PRO A 259 31.37 11.01 -3.78
N ASN A 260 30.84 10.24 -4.72
CA ASN A 260 29.41 10.19 -4.96
C ASN A 260 28.65 9.59 -3.77
N SER A 261 27.35 9.88 -3.68
CA SER A 261 26.50 9.42 -2.60
C SER A 261 25.05 9.26 -3.03
N ILE A 262 24.40 8.25 -2.47
CA ILE A 262 22.96 8.04 -2.53
C ILE A 262 22.38 8.48 -1.19
N PHE A 263 21.37 9.34 -1.26
CA PHE A 263 20.68 9.87 -0.10
C PHE A 263 19.29 9.26 0.01
N LYS A 264 18.92 8.84 1.22
CA LYS A 264 17.52 8.72 1.61
C LYS A 264 17.15 10.02 2.33
N ALA A 265 16.10 10.67 1.86
CA ALA A 265 15.57 11.89 2.46
C ALA A 265 14.13 11.66 2.92
N SER A 266 13.81 12.20 4.08
CA SER A 266 12.44 12.32 4.59
C SER A 266 11.93 13.73 4.26
N ILE A 267 10.68 13.83 3.83
CA ILE A 267 9.99 15.10 3.59
C ILE A 267 8.67 15.12 4.36
N GLN A 268 8.40 16.24 5.02
CA GLN A 268 7.12 16.54 5.65
C GLN A 268 6.22 17.22 4.61
N LEU A 269 5.10 16.58 4.26
CA LEU A 269 4.05 17.11 3.39
C LEU A 269 2.81 17.42 4.26
N LEU A 270 2.05 18.46 3.94
CA LEU A 270 0.80 18.74 4.66
C LEU A 270 -0.19 17.59 4.53
N ALA A 271 -0.96 17.33 5.59
CA ALA A 271 -2.15 16.48 5.50
C ALA A 271 -3.32 17.23 4.84
N ASN A 272 -4.18 16.53 4.10
CA ASN A 272 -5.33 17.12 3.38
C ASN A 272 -6.33 17.88 4.28
N GLU A 273 -6.36 17.59 5.58
CA GLU A 273 -7.18 18.31 6.56
C GLU A 273 -6.62 19.71 6.85
N THR A 274 -5.30 19.89 6.86
CA THR A 274 -4.66 21.19 7.04
C THR A 274 -4.81 22.09 5.81
N GLU A 275 -4.81 21.51 4.59
CA GLU A 275 -5.20 22.21 3.36
C GLU A 275 -6.64 22.76 3.46
N SER A 276 -7.54 22.03 4.12
CA SER A 276 -8.94 22.44 4.31
C SER A 276 -9.07 23.64 5.26
N GLY A 277 -8.25 23.69 6.32
CA GLY A 277 -8.15 24.87 7.19
C GLY A 277 -7.60 26.11 6.47
N MET A 278 -6.66 25.92 5.53
CA MET A 278 -6.15 27.03 4.71
C MET A 278 -7.19 27.54 3.69
N LYS A 279 -8.06 26.67 3.16
CA LYS A 279 -9.20 27.09 2.30
C LYS A 279 -10.13 28.06 3.03
N GLN A 280 -10.38 27.85 4.33
CA GLN A 280 -11.16 28.78 5.15
C GLN A 280 -10.51 30.18 5.28
N CYS A 281 -9.17 30.29 5.21
CA CYS A 281 -8.51 31.60 5.16
C CYS A 281 -8.58 32.29 3.79
N LEU A 282 -8.72 31.53 2.69
CA LEU A 282 -8.92 32.07 1.34
C LEU A 282 -10.31 32.73 1.23
N ASP A 283 -11.36 32.05 1.72
CA ASP A 283 -12.74 32.57 1.70
C ASP A 283 -12.90 33.87 2.52
N GLU A 284 -12.01 34.11 3.51
CA GLU A 284 -12.02 35.30 4.36
C GLU A 284 -11.21 36.50 3.81
N ASN A 285 -10.71 36.45 2.55
CA ASN A 285 -9.91 37.52 1.93
C ASN A 285 -8.66 37.94 2.73
N LYS A 286 -8.04 37.00 3.47
CA LYS A 286 -6.76 37.26 4.15
C LYS A 286 -5.62 37.07 3.15
N GLU A 287 -4.63 37.97 3.20
CA GLU A 287 -3.43 37.84 2.39
C GLU A 287 -2.76 36.47 2.64
N PHE A 288 -2.29 35.84 1.56
CA PHE A 288 -1.50 34.62 1.62
C PHE A 288 -0.35 34.82 2.62
N PRO A 289 -0.11 33.89 3.57
CA PRO A 289 1.13 33.90 4.33
C PRO A 289 2.30 33.87 3.35
N THR A 290 3.03 34.98 3.24
CA THR A 290 4.21 35.08 2.36
C THR A 290 5.38 34.25 2.87
N GLU A 291 5.28 33.73 4.09
CA GLU A 291 6.06 32.60 4.60
C GLU A 291 5.55 31.31 3.94
N GLY A 292 6.19 30.93 2.83
CA GLY A 292 5.93 29.67 2.15
C GLY A 292 6.04 28.47 3.12
N ILE A 293 5.11 27.52 2.98
CA ILE A 293 5.04 26.33 3.84
C ILE A 293 6.36 25.56 3.74
N SER A 294 7.12 25.58 4.84
CA SER A 294 8.43 24.93 4.94
C SER A 294 8.27 23.42 5.07
N GLY A 295 8.09 22.75 3.93
CA GLY A 295 8.20 21.30 3.82
C GLY A 295 9.62 20.88 4.20
N LYS A 296 9.80 20.38 5.43
CA LYS A 296 11.13 20.10 5.98
C LYS A 296 11.73 18.86 5.36
N LEU A 297 12.58 19.05 4.34
CA LEU A 297 13.44 18.00 3.81
C LEU A 297 14.59 17.71 4.78
N THR A 298 14.73 16.47 5.22
CA THR A 298 15.81 16.01 6.11
C THR A 298 16.47 14.77 5.50
N ILE A 299 17.79 14.81 5.30
CA ILE A 299 18.56 13.61 4.91
C ILE A 299 18.58 12.64 6.09
N THR A 300 17.97 11.46 5.94
CA THR A 300 17.90 10.42 6.97
C THR A 300 18.99 9.36 6.81
N GLN A 301 19.46 9.15 5.58
CA GLN A 301 20.56 8.24 5.27
C GLN A 301 21.47 8.81 4.18
N ARG A 302 22.79 8.63 4.32
CA ARG A 302 23.76 8.81 3.24
C ARG A 302 24.61 7.55 3.06
N ILE A 303 24.54 6.98 1.86
CA ILE A 303 25.34 5.83 1.42
C ILE A 303 26.41 6.36 0.46
N LEU A 304 27.69 6.04 0.67
CA LEU A 304 28.73 6.35 -0.30
C LEU A 304 28.57 5.46 -1.53
N HIS A 305 28.75 6.02 -2.72
CA HIS A 305 28.62 5.33 -4.00
C HIS A 305 29.90 5.54 -4.84
N ASP A 306 30.25 4.55 -5.64
CA ASP A 306 31.42 4.58 -6.52
C ASP A 306 30.99 4.92 -7.96
N GLY A 307 31.61 5.94 -8.56
CA GLY A 307 31.14 6.56 -9.80
C GLY A 307 29.82 7.33 -9.67
N ASP A 308 29.46 8.07 -10.71
CA ASP A 308 28.21 8.84 -10.80
C ASP A 308 26.96 7.93 -10.87
N VAL A 309 25.81 8.46 -10.42
CA VAL A 309 24.52 7.73 -10.41
C VAL A 309 23.59 8.32 -11.47
N ASN A 310 23.58 7.68 -12.63
CA ASN A 310 22.75 8.08 -13.78
C ASN A 310 21.25 7.85 -13.54
N LYS A 311 20.93 6.70 -12.95
CA LYS A 311 19.55 6.32 -12.63
C LYS A 311 19.52 5.53 -11.33
N LEU A 312 18.48 5.77 -10.54
CA LEU A 312 18.25 5.10 -9.27
C LEU A 312 16.81 4.60 -9.22
N ARG A 313 16.60 3.31 -8.91
CA ARG A 313 15.27 2.69 -8.84
C ARG A 313 15.16 1.74 -7.65
N GLN A 314 14.10 1.91 -6.87
CA GLN A 314 13.73 1.03 -5.75
C GLN A 314 12.98 -0.20 -6.28
N MET A 315 13.21 -1.36 -5.68
CA MET A 315 12.53 -2.61 -6.03
C MET A 315 11.06 -2.59 -5.52
N PRO A 316 10.05 -2.77 -6.40
CA PRO A 316 8.64 -2.64 -6.03
C PRO A 316 8.19 -3.56 -4.89
N GLN A 317 8.73 -4.77 -4.81
CA GLN A 317 8.33 -5.79 -3.83
C GLN A 317 9.13 -5.71 -2.52
N ASN A 318 10.19 -4.89 -2.44
CA ASN A 318 10.98 -4.69 -1.23
C ASN A 318 11.64 -3.31 -1.20
N SER A 319 11.03 -2.38 -0.47
CA SER A 319 11.48 -0.98 -0.36
C SER A 319 12.89 -0.80 0.20
N ALA A 320 13.47 -1.82 0.83
CA ALA A 320 14.86 -1.77 1.30
C ALA A 320 15.88 -1.95 0.17
N ILE A 321 15.51 -2.60 -0.94
CA ILE A 321 16.40 -2.92 -2.06
C ILE A 321 16.33 -1.82 -3.13
N VAL A 322 17.50 -1.34 -3.55
CA VAL A 322 17.65 -0.29 -4.56
C VAL A 322 18.72 -0.71 -5.56
N ALA A 323 18.52 -0.33 -6.83
CA ALA A 323 19.51 -0.42 -7.90
C ALA A 323 19.94 0.98 -8.36
N SER A 324 21.23 1.20 -8.57
CA SER A 324 21.81 2.35 -9.28
C SER A 324 22.52 1.92 -10.55
N LYS A 325 22.36 2.69 -11.63
CA LYS A 325 23.14 2.57 -12.88
C LYS A 325 24.28 3.58 -12.85
N THR A 326 25.48 3.16 -13.23
CA THR A 326 26.70 3.98 -13.20
C THR A 326 27.19 4.38 -14.60
N GLU A 327 28.06 5.39 -14.65
CA GLU A 327 28.83 5.82 -15.84
C GLU A 327 29.64 4.69 -16.51
N THR A 328 29.99 3.64 -15.74
CA THR A 328 30.73 2.47 -16.22
C THR A 328 29.83 1.36 -16.79
N GLY A 329 28.51 1.56 -16.76
CA GLY A 329 27.52 0.59 -17.23
C GLY A 329 27.08 -0.45 -16.20
N VAL A 330 27.83 -0.58 -15.11
CA VAL A 330 27.52 -1.50 -13.99
C VAL A 330 26.21 -1.07 -13.33
N VAL A 331 25.39 -2.05 -12.92
CA VAL A 331 24.23 -1.78 -12.06
C VAL A 331 24.53 -2.28 -10.66
N ASN A 332 24.62 -1.37 -9.69
CA ASN A 332 24.85 -1.68 -8.29
C ASN A 332 23.52 -1.95 -7.57
N VAL A 333 23.37 -3.13 -6.97
CA VAL A 333 22.22 -3.49 -6.12
C VAL A 333 22.64 -3.55 -4.66
N PHE A 334 21.87 -2.89 -3.79
CA PHE A 334 22.16 -2.81 -2.36
C PHE A 334 20.89 -2.80 -1.51
N ASN A 335 21.01 -3.36 -0.30
CA ASN A 335 19.98 -3.30 0.73
C ASN A 335 20.30 -2.14 1.68
N THR A 336 19.50 -1.09 1.63
CA THR A 336 19.70 0.15 2.40
C THR A 336 19.70 -0.08 3.92
N LYS A 337 19.08 -1.15 4.42
CA LYS A 337 19.13 -1.52 5.85
C LYS A 337 20.50 -2.02 6.31
N ASN A 338 21.38 -2.41 5.38
CA ASN A 338 22.75 -2.86 5.70
C ASN A 338 23.74 -1.70 5.90
N TYR A 339 23.30 -0.45 5.69
CA TYR A 339 24.14 0.74 5.75
C TYR A 339 23.75 1.61 6.95
N PRO A 340 24.70 2.25 7.65
CA PRO A 340 24.39 3.22 8.69
C PRO A 340 23.68 4.46 8.13
N SER A 341 23.09 5.29 9.01
CA SER A 341 22.49 6.58 8.63
C SER A 341 23.52 7.58 8.08
N ALA A 342 24.77 7.53 8.54
CA ALA A 342 25.87 8.31 8.00
C ALA A 342 27.12 7.42 7.82
N PRO A 343 27.96 7.66 6.79
CA PRO A 343 29.17 6.88 6.58
C PRO A 343 30.15 6.99 7.75
N SER A 344 30.55 5.86 8.33
CA SER A 344 31.54 5.80 9.42
C SER A 344 33.00 5.80 8.91
N SER A 345 33.21 5.53 7.62
CA SER A 345 34.49 5.59 6.93
C SER A 345 34.33 6.26 5.55
N LYS A 346 35.44 6.42 4.82
CA LYS A 346 35.44 6.85 3.41
C LYS A 346 35.34 5.67 2.43
N GLU A 347 35.29 4.44 2.92
CA GLU A 347 35.26 3.24 2.07
C GLU A 347 33.82 2.97 1.60
N VAL A 348 33.67 2.68 0.31
CA VAL A 348 32.39 2.23 -0.25
C VAL A 348 32.15 0.78 0.19
N ILE A 349 31.05 0.53 0.90
CA ILE A 349 30.65 -0.82 1.31
C ILE A 349 30.17 -1.57 0.07
N LYS A 350 30.84 -2.69 -0.24
CA LYS A 350 30.61 -3.48 -1.46
C LYS A 350 29.15 -3.86 -1.65
N THR A 351 28.67 -3.60 -2.86
CA THR A 351 27.34 -3.89 -3.39
C THR A 351 27.31 -5.26 -4.08
N LEU A 352 26.14 -5.65 -4.59
CA LEU A 352 26.02 -6.65 -5.65
C LEU A 352 26.13 -5.92 -7.00
N GLU A 353 27.20 -6.18 -7.73
CA GLU A 353 27.48 -5.61 -9.05
C GLU A 353 26.87 -6.49 -10.15
N LEU A 354 25.89 -5.95 -10.87
CA LEU A 354 25.34 -6.57 -12.07
C LEU A 354 26.16 -6.10 -13.27
N THR A 355 26.83 -7.06 -13.90
CA THR A 355 27.76 -6.84 -15.02
C THR A 355 27.14 -7.30 -16.34
N GLY A 356 27.67 -6.86 -17.48
CA GLY A 356 27.20 -7.22 -18.83
C GLY A 356 27.30 -6.07 -19.84
N HIS A 357 27.20 -4.84 -19.35
CA HIS A 357 27.48 -3.64 -20.15
C HIS A 357 28.97 -3.33 -20.22
N GLU A 358 29.36 -2.60 -21.28
CA GLU A 358 30.72 -2.14 -21.57
C GLU A 358 30.85 -0.60 -21.60
N GLY A 359 29.79 0.12 -21.24
CA GLY A 359 29.79 1.57 -21.16
C GLY A 359 28.55 2.15 -20.47
N ASP A 360 28.55 3.47 -20.37
CA ASP A 360 27.53 4.35 -19.77
C ASP A 360 26.08 4.06 -20.19
N GLY A 361 25.11 4.60 -19.45
CA GLY A 361 23.68 4.54 -19.82
C GLY A 361 22.72 4.94 -18.70
N TYR A 362 21.46 5.19 -19.08
CA TYR A 362 20.39 5.65 -18.18
C TYR A 362 19.26 4.63 -17.96
N GLY A 363 18.96 3.78 -18.94
CA GLY A 363 17.86 2.82 -18.87
C GLY A 363 18.03 1.82 -17.71
N LEU A 364 17.07 1.81 -16.77
CA LEU A 364 17.06 0.92 -15.61
C LEU A 364 15.62 0.76 -15.09
N GLU A 365 15.10 -0.47 -15.05
CA GLU A 365 13.76 -0.76 -14.51
C GLU A 365 13.67 -2.14 -13.81
N TRP A 366 13.13 -2.14 -12.59
CA TRP A 366 12.74 -3.36 -11.87
C TRP A 366 11.40 -3.89 -12.41
N SER A 367 11.28 -5.20 -12.56
CA SER A 367 10.00 -5.82 -12.88
C SER A 367 9.03 -5.64 -11.70
N ALA A 368 7.84 -5.08 -11.96
CA ALA A 368 6.74 -5.10 -11.00
C ALA A 368 6.15 -6.52 -10.84
N PHE A 369 6.27 -7.35 -11.88
CA PHE A 369 5.61 -8.65 -11.99
C PHE A 369 6.38 -9.79 -11.34
N GLN A 370 7.71 -9.72 -11.33
CA GLN A 370 8.57 -10.74 -10.73
C GLN A 370 9.57 -10.15 -9.75
N SER A 371 9.56 -10.64 -8.51
CA SER A 371 10.47 -10.21 -7.45
C SER A 371 11.93 -10.50 -7.82
N GLY A 372 12.78 -9.47 -7.73
CA GLY A 372 14.24 -9.57 -7.93
C GLY A 372 14.71 -9.50 -9.39
N TRP A 373 13.82 -9.29 -10.35
CA TRP A 373 14.19 -9.09 -11.76
C TRP A 373 14.39 -7.62 -12.10
N VAL A 374 15.49 -7.32 -12.78
CA VAL A 374 15.86 -5.96 -13.21
C VAL A 374 16.42 -6.00 -14.63
N ALA A 375 16.10 -4.99 -15.42
CA ALA A 375 16.61 -4.78 -16.78
C ALA A 375 17.31 -3.42 -16.88
N SER A 376 18.28 -3.31 -17.81
CA SER A 376 18.99 -2.07 -18.09
C SER A 376 19.34 -1.94 -19.58
N GLY A 377 19.32 -0.70 -20.07
CA GLY A 377 19.88 -0.28 -21.36
C GLY A 377 21.24 0.38 -21.18
N GLY A 378 22.01 0.50 -22.26
CA GLY A 378 23.29 1.19 -22.28
C GLY A 378 23.66 1.78 -23.64
N ASN A 379 24.66 2.66 -23.59
CA ASN A 379 25.28 3.33 -24.75
C ASN A 379 26.11 2.34 -25.60
N ASP A 380 26.35 1.14 -25.08
CA ASP A 380 26.93 -0.02 -25.77
C ASP A 380 25.94 -0.78 -26.66
N SER A 381 24.73 -0.23 -26.87
CA SER A 381 23.62 -0.85 -27.59
C SER A 381 23.07 -2.14 -26.98
N ARG A 382 23.42 -2.44 -25.72
CA ARG A 382 22.96 -3.66 -25.05
C ARG A 382 21.69 -3.43 -24.24
N VAL A 383 20.84 -4.45 -24.25
CA VAL A 383 19.79 -4.65 -23.24
C VAL A 383 20.22 -5.83 -22.40
N CYS A 384 20.44 -5.61 -21.10
CA CYS A 384 20.83 -6.65 -20.16
C CYS A 384 19.73 -6.87 -19.11
N MET A 385 19.57 -8.12 -18.66
CA MET A 385 18.57 -8.49 -17.66
C MET A 385 19.17 -9.46 -16.64
N TRP A 386 18.86 -9.26 -15.35
CA TRP A 386 19.35 -10.07 -14.24
C TRP A 386 18.20 -10.48 -13.30
N ASN A 387 18.40 -11.61 -12.62
CA ASN A 387 17.58 -12.04 -11.48
C ASN A 387 18.48 -12.13 -10.25
N ILE A 388 18.36 -11.18 -9.32
CA ILE A 388 19.23 -11.12 -8.13
C ILE A 388 19.02 -12.31 -7.19
N GLY A 389 17.84 -12.94 -7.21
CA GLY A 389 17.52 -14.13 -6.42
C GLY A 389 18.24 -15.39 -6.90
N ALA A 390 18.80 -15.39 -8.12
CA ALA A 390 19.64 -16.47 -8.62
C ALA A 390 21.08 -16.44 -8.07
N ASN A 391 21.48 -15.38 -7.34
CA ASN A 391 22.81 -15.34 -6.72
C ASN A 391 22.88 -16.20 -5.45
N THR A 392 23.06 -17.51 -5.63
CA THR A 392 23.26 -18.48 -4.55
C THR A 392 24.72 -18.64 -4.12
N GLY A 393 25.63 -17.80 -4.64
CA GLY A 393 27.07 -17.88 -4.39
C GLY A 393 27.57 -16.77 -3.47
N SER A 394 28.83 -16.88 -3.01
CA SER A 394 29.53 -15.80 -2.29
C SER A 394 30.13 -14.74 -3.22
N SER A 395 29.65 -14.65 -4.47
CA SER A 395 30.12 -13.65 -5.44
C SER A 395 29.34 -12.36 -5.28
N ASN A 396 30.07 -11.24 -5.24
CA ASN A 396 29.48 -9.91 -5.31
C ASN A 396 29.20 -9.47 -6.76
N THR A 397 29.53 -10.29 -7.77
CA THR A 397 29.24 -9.99 -9.18
C THR A 397 28.24 -10.99 -9.76
N LEU A 398 27.31 -10.49 -10.58
CA LEU A 398 26.31 -11.28 -11.30
C LEU A 398 26.36 -10.99 -12.81
N GLN A 399 26.30 -12.05 -13.61
CA GLN A 399 26.20 -12.00 -15.07
C GLN A 399 24.73 -11.94 -15.51
N PRO A 400 24.42 -11.40 -16.71
CA PRO A 400 23.03 -11.28 -17.14
C PRO A 400 22.44 -12.67 -17.42
N VAL A 401 21.17 -12.84 -17.06
CA VAL A 401 20.35 -14.03 -17.39
C VAL A 401 20.03 -14.03 -18.88
N ALA A 402 19.82 -12.85 -19.46
CA ALA A 402 19.77 -12.64 -20.90
C ALA A 402 20.36 -11.28 -21.27
N GLN A 403 20.94 -11.22 -22.46
CA GLN A 403 21.57 -10.04 -23.04
C GLN A 403 21.27 -10.01 -24.53
N TRP A 404 20.83 -8.85 -25.03
CA TRP A 404 20.55 -8.61 -26.44
C TRP A 404 21.36 -7.40 -26.95
N GLN A 405 21.70 -7.44 -28.23
CA GLN A 405 22.41 -6.37 -28.94
C GLN A 405 22.02 -6.43 -30.42
N ASP A 406 20.71 -6.41 -30.69
CA ASP A 406 20.12 -6.49 -32.04
C ASP A 406 20.14 -5.15 -32.80
N ARG A 407 20.44 -4.06 -32.10
CA ARG A 407 20.56 -2.70 -32.64
C ARG A 407 21.98 -2.14 -32.43
N HIS A 408 22.29 -1.06 -33.13
CA HIS A 408 23.56 -0.33 -33.06
C HIS A 408 23.31 1.15 -32.78
N CYS A 409 22.59 1.44 -31.70
CA CYS A 409 22.24 2.77 -31.19
C CYS A 409 22.40 2.80 -29.66
N ILE A 410 22.31 3.96 -29.01
CA ILE A 410 22.17 4.00 -27.55
C ILE A 410 20.80 3.43 -27.17
N ILE A 411 20.72 2.70 -26.06
CA ILE A 411 19.44 2.28 -25.44
C ILE A 411 19.14 3.20 -24.26
N GLU A 412 18.25 4.15 -24.48
CA GLU A 412 17.92 5.22 -23.54
C GLU A 412 17.08 4.74 -22.35
N ASP A 413 16.02 3.97 -22.62
CA ASP A 413 15.09 3.50 -21.59
C ASP A 413 14.60 2.07 -21.87
N VAL A 414 14.24 1.37 -20.79
CA VAL A 414 13.70 0.01 -20.82
C VAL A 414 12.45 -0.04 -19.93
N SER A 415 11.43 -0.81 -20.33
CA SER A 415 10.25 -0.98 -19.50
C SER A 415 9.57 -2.33 -19.65
N TRP A 416 9.07 -2.85 -18.54
CA TRP A 416 8.40 -4.15 -18.45
C TRP A 416 6.93 -4.04 -18.84
N HIS A 417 6.52 -4.76 -19.88
CA HIS A 417 5.10 -4.91 -20.25
C HIS A 417 4.41 -5.95 -19.36
N ASP A 418 5.05 -7.11 -19.18
CA ASP A 418 4.57 -8.18 -18.30
C ASP A 418 5.74 -8.99 -17.70
N ALA A 419 5.44 -10.11 -17.05
CA ALA A 419 6.44 -11.00 -16.46
C ALA A 419 7.45 -11.60 -17.45
N ASN A 420 7.18 -11.58 -18.76
CA ASN A 420 7.98 -12.18 -19.82
C ASN A 420 8.30 -11.23 -20.98
N VAL A 421 7.72 -10.03 -21.02
CA VAL A 421 7.91 -9.09 -22.13
C VAL A 421 8.55 -7.80 -21.64
N LEU A 422 9.68 -7.46 -22.25
CA LEU A 422 10.46 -6.25 -22.02
C LEU A 422 10.51 -5.43 -23.32
N GLY A 423 10.27 -4.13 -23.23
CA GLY A 423 10.53 -3.18 -24.30
C GLY A 423 11.77 -2.33 -24.03
N ALA A 424 12.45 -1.90 -25.09
CA ALA A 424 13.57 -0.96 -25.02
C ALA A 424 13.52 0.06 -26.16
N VAL A 425 13.88 1.31 -25.89
CA VAL A 425 13.89 2.43 -26.84
C VAL A 425 15.29 3.06 -26.94
N GLY A 426 15.54 3.87 -27.96
CA GLY A 426 16.88 4.41 -28.21
C GLY A 426 16.96 5.50 -29.28
N ASP A 427 18.19 5.91 -29.60
CA ASP A 427 18.51 7.04 -30.50
C ASP A 427 17.96 6.89 -31.94
N ASP A 428 17.79 5.66 -32.40
CA ASP A 428 17.35 5.35 -33.77
C ASP A 428 15.84 5.59 -34.01
N GLY A 429 15.10 6.05 -32.99
CA GLY A 429 13.66 6.28 -33.04
C GLY A 429 12.80 5.02 -32.87
N MET A 430 13.42 3.87 -32.58
CA MET A 430 12.76 2.56 -32.60
C MET A 430 12.52 1.99 -31.19
N LEU A 431 11.47 1.18 -31.09
CA LEU A 431 11.16 0.27 -30.00
C LEU A 431 11.57 -1.16 -30.38
N SER A 432 12.39 -1.81 -29.57
CA SER A 432 12.66 -3.25 -29.59
C SER A 432 11.83 -3.97 -28.54
N LEU A 433 11.33 -5.17 -28.89
CA LEU A 433 10.59 -6.04 -27.96
C LEU A 433 11.27 -7.39 -27.77
N TYR A 434 11.38 -7.83 -26.52
CA TYR A 434 12.01 -9.07 -26.11
C TYR A 434 11.01 -9.93 -25.32
N ASP A 435 10.82 -11.18 -25.74
CA ASP A 435 10.04 -12.19 -25.01
C ASP A 435 11.00 -13.19 -24.37
N LEU A 436 11.00 -13.28 -23.04
CA LEU A 436 11.89 -14.16 -22.27
C LEU A 436 11.67 -15.66 -22.55
N ARG A 437 10.56 -16.02 -23.20
CA ARG A 437 10.24 -17.38 -23.63
C ARG A 437 10.84 -17.71 -25.01
N GLN A 438 11.49 -16.74 -25.66
CA GLN A 438 12.05 -16.83 -27.01
C GLN A 438 13.55 -16.48 -26.99
N ASN A 439 14.33 -17.11 -27.88
CA ASN A 439 15.79 -16.93 -27.93
C ASN A 439 16.25 -15.70 -28.74
N ALA A 440 15.32 -14.88 -29.24
CA ALA A 440 15.60 -13.73 -30.10
C ALA A 440 14.61 -12.59 -29.83
N ALA A 441 14.95 -11.38 -30.25
CA ALA A 441 14.01 -10.25 -30.25
C ALA A 441 12.78 -10.56 -31.12
N ILE A 442 11.60 -10.12 -30.67
CA ILE A 442 10.32 -10.34 -31.36
C ILE A 442 10.26 -9.52 -32.65
N GLY A 443 10.78 -8.30 -32.60
CA GLY A 443 10.83 -7.35 -33.71
C GLY A 443 11.02 -5.92 -33.22
N ASN A 444 11.30 -5.02 -34.17
CA ASN A 444 11.53 -3.59 -33.94
C ASN A 444 10.44 -2.77 -34.66
N SER A 445 9.99 -1.68 -34.05
CA SER A 445 8.97 -0.77 -34.60
C SER A 445 9.40 0.69 -34.46
N SER A 446 9.22 1.50 -35.50
CA SER A 446 9.50 2.94 -35.47
C SER A 446 8.43 3.64 -34.65
N LEU A 447 8.82 4.36 -33.60
CA LEU A 447 7.89 5.18 -32.82
C LEU A 447 7.98 6.65 -33.23
N HIS A 448 9.19 7.22 -33.21
CA HIS A 448 9.43 8.64 -33.47
C HIS A 448 10.47 8.84 -34.59
N PRO A 449 10.49 10.01 -35.26
CA PRO A 449 11.51 10.38 -36.26
C PRO A 449 12.88 10.76 -35.66
N LYS A 450 13.02 10.71 -34.33
CA LYS A 450 14.21 11.09 -33.55
C LYS A 450 14.37 10.18 -32.33
N GLU A 451 15.44 10.38 -31.57
CA GLU A 451 15.78 9.67 -30.33
C GLU A 451 14.57 9.54 -29.40
N VAL A 452 14.30 8.32 -28.91
CA VAL A 452 13.20 8.05 -27.97
C VAL A 452 13.77 7.80 -26.58
N ASN A 453 13.63 8.81 -25.73
CA ASN A 453 14.29 8.90 -24.42
C ASN A 453 13.48 8.24 -23.29
N VAL A 454 12.18 7.96 -23.53
CA VAL A 454 11.26 7.42 -22.53
C VAL A 454 10.41 6.31 -23.14
N LEU A 455 10.27 5.20 -22.41
CA LEU A 455 9.27 4.16 -22.65
C LEU A 455 8.65 3.75 -21.32
N LYS A 456 7.34 3.90 -21.16
CA LYS A 456 6.63 3.41 -19.95
C LYS A 456 5.31 2.76 -20.32
N PHE A 457 5.20 1.45 -20.07
CA PHE A 457 3.93 0.73 -20.12
C PHE A 457 2.98 1.23 -19.03
N SER A 458 1.68 1.27 -19.34
CA SER A 458 0.68 1.74 -18.39
C SER A 458 0.49 0.70 -17.27
N PRO A 459 0.56 1.08 -15.98
CA PRO A 459 0.30 0.16 -14.88
C PRO A 459 -1.17 -0.26 -14.77
N PHE A 460 -2.06 0.32 -15.59
CA PHE A 460 -3.50 0.06 -15.56
C PHE A 460 -4.06 -0.61 -16.82
N ASP A 461 -3.36 -0.51 -17.97
CA ASP A 461 -3.78 -1.09 -19.24
C ASP A 461 -2.61 -1.73 -19.97
N ALA A 462 -2.62 -3.06 -20.07
CA ALA A 462 -1.54 -3.81 -20.71
C ALA A 462 -1.30 -3.39 -22.17
N ASN A 463 -2.32 -2.89 -22.88
CA ASN A 463 -2.18 -2.52 -24.29
C ASN A 463 -1.67 -1.09 -24.49
N LEU A 464 -1.53 -0.28 -23.44
CA LEU A 464 -1.20 1.14 -23.55
C LEU A 464 0.21 1.42 -23.05
N PHE A 465 0.99 2.18 -23.81
CA PHE A 465 2.25 2.73 -23.32
C PHE A 465 2.46 4.18 -23.80
N LEU A 466 3.32 4.87 -23.05
CA LEU A 466 3.81 6.21 -23.32
C LEU A 466 5.23 6.12 -23.88
N SER A 467 5.51 6.83 -24.96
CA SER A 467 6.88 7.17 -25.38
C SER A 467 7.08 8.69 -25.35
N ALA A 468 8.33 9.14 -25.22
CA ALA A 468 8.67 10.55 -25.38
C ALA A 468 10.04 10.72 -26.03
N SER A 469 10.22 11.81 -26.79
CA SER A 469 11.30 11.93 -27.77
C SER A 469 11.96 13.30 -27.82
N SER A 470 13.16 13.31 -28.39
CA SER A 470 13.90 14.50 -28.83
C SER A 470 13.24 15.23 -30.02
N ASP A 471 12.12 14.73 -30.55
CA ASP A 471 11.25 15.47 -31.49
C ASP A 471 10.35 16.52 -30.81
N ASN A 472 10.44 16.65 -29.48
CA ASN A 472 9.66 17.53 -28.60
C ASN A 472 8.24 17.01 -28.27
N THR A 473 7.89 15.78 -28.65
CA THR A 473 6.57 15.20 -28.37
C THR A 473 6.66 14.05 -27.38
N ALA A 474 5.52 13.74 -26.78
CA ALA A 474 5.24 12.42 -26.24
C ALA A 474 4.10 11.77 -27.03
N ALA A 475 4.01 10.45 -27.06
CA ALA A 475 3.00 9.73 -27.83
C ALA A 475 2.43 8.55 -27.06
N LEU A 476 1.14 8.30 -27.28
CA LEU A 476 0.43 7.14 -26.76
C LEU A 476 0.32 6.07 -27.83
N TRP A 477 0.48 4.81 -27.44
CA TRP A 477 0.53 3.70 -28.38
C TRP A 477 -0.33 2.52 -27.92
N ASP A 478 -1.01 1.88 -28.89
CA ASP A 478 -1.59 0.56 -28.71
C ASP A 478 -0.53 -0.50 -29.04
N PHE A 479 -0.11 -1.26 -28.03
CA PHE A 479 0.86 -2.34 -28.14
C PHE A 479 0.47 -3.40 -29.19
N ARG A 480 -0.84 -3.53 -29.49
CA ARG A 480 -1.38 -4.46 -30.49
C ARG A 480 -1.24 -3.93 -31.93
N ASN A 481 -0.98 -2.63 -32.12
CA ASN A 481 -0.89 -2.00 -33.43
C ASN A 481 0.11 -0.82 -33.46
N LEU A 482 1.40 -1.15 -33.48
CA LEU A 482 2.52 -0.20 -33.52
C LEU A 482 2.73 0.51 -34.87
N ARG A 483 1.70 0.61 -35.74
CA ARG A 483 1.83 1.24 -37.06
C ARG A 483 1.77 2.76 -37.01
N PHE A 484 1.01 3.30 -36.07
CA PHE A 484 0.77 4.72 -35.85
C PHE A 484 0.48 4.93 -34.35
N PRO A 485 0.82 6.08 -33.76
CA PRO A 485 0.39 6.39 -32.40
C PRO A 485 -1.14 6.48 -32.33
N LEU A 486 -1.70 6.19 -31.15
CA LEU A 486 -3.09 6.48 -30.82
C LEU A 486 -3.33 7.98 -30.75
N HIS A 487 -2.38 8.71 -30.15
CA HIS A 487 -2.42 10.16 -29.97
C HIS A 487 -1.01 10.71 -29.75
N VAL A 488 -0.80 11.99 -30.05
CA VAL A 488 0.47 12.71 -29.83
C VAL A 488 0.19 13.89 -28.90
N LEU A 489 0.98 13.98 -27.83
CA LEU A 489 0.93 15.03 -26.82
C LEU A 489 1.90 16.14 -27.23
N GLU A 490 1.35 17.22 -27.79
CA GLU A 490 2.09 18.41 -28.25
C GLU A 490 2.02 19.53 -27.19
N GLY A 491 3.16 20.16 -26.89
CA GLY A 491 3.23 21.25 -25.91
C GLY A 491 4.62 21.50 -25.33
N HIS A 492 5.50 20.49 -25.32
CA HIS A 492 6.92 20.70 -25.05
C HIS A 492 7.58 21.44 -26.21
N SER A 493 8.51 22.36 -25.89
CA SER A 493 9.20 23.19 -26.89
C SER A 493 10.62 22.71 -27.21
N ASN A 494 11.06 21.63 -26.57
CA ASN A 494 12.37 21.01 -26.75
C ASN A 494 12.30 19.52 -26.31
N ALA A 495 13.40 18.78 -26.47
CA ALA A 495 13.47 17.34 -26.20
C ALA A 495 12.92 16.93 -24.83
N VAL A 496 12.11 15.87 -24.82
CA VAL A 496 11.48 15.28 -23.62
C VAL A 496 12.35 14.12 -23.13
N PHE A 497 12.80 14.15 -21.88
CA PHE A 497 13.78 13.21 -21.31
C PHE A 497 13.27 12.38 -20.12
N SER A 498 12.14 12.73 -19.52
CA SER A 498 11.52 11.92 -18.47
C SER A 498 10.00 11.93 -18.63
N GLY A 499 9.37 10.82 -18.29
CA GLY A 499 7.91 10.67 -18.38
C GLY A 499 7.43 9.52 -17.50
N ALA A 500 6.25 9.68 -16.89
CA ALA A 500 5.70 8.71 -15.95
C ALA A 500 4.17 8.76 -15.89
N TRP A 501 3.55 7.57 -15.88
CA TRP A 501 2.15 7.39 -15.50
C TRP A 501 1.94 7.75 -14.03
N SER A 502 0.82 8.40 -13.71
CA SER A 502 0.38 8.55 -12.33
C SER A 502 0.12 7.17 -11.71
N PRO A 503 0.61 6.88 -10.50
CA PRO A 503 0.33 5.61 -9.82
C PRO A 503 -1.10 5.52 -9.28
N ALA A 504 -1.83 6.65 -9.23
CA ALA A 504 -3.18 6.75 -8.67
C ALA A 504 -4.28 6.88 -9.73
N MET A 505 -3.96 7.35 -10.94
CA MET A 505 -4.98 7.79 -11.92
C MET A 505 -4.68 7.28 -13.33
N ARG A 506 -5.64 6.53 -13.89
CA ARG A 506 -5.51 5.83 -15.18
C ARG A 506 -5.29 6.75 -16.39
N SER A 507 -5.84 7.95 -16.36
CA SER A 507 -5.75 8.92 -17.45
C SER A 507 -4.66 9.96 -17.26
N VAL A 508 -3.84 9.92 -16.20
CA VAL A 508 -2.88 11.00 -15.92
C VAL A 508 -1.45 10.55 -16.18
N VAL A 509 -0.74 11.33 -16.98
CA VAL A 509 0.70 11.18 -17.23
C VAL A 509 1.41 12.51 -16.97
N ALA A 510 2.69 12.47 -16.65
CA ALA A 510 3.56 13.64 -16.61
C ALA A 510 4.78 13.43 -17.51
N THR A 511 5.27 14.50 -18.12
CA THR A 511 6.47 14.53 -18.97
C THR A 511 7.36 15.72 -18.60
N ALA A 512 8.66 15.61 -18.83
CA ALA A 512 9.62 16.68 -18.52
C ALA A 512 10.80 16.68 -19.49
N GLY A 513 11.40 17.85 -19.73
CA GLY A 513 12.43 17.99 -20.77
C GLY A 513 13.38 19.18 -20.65
N VAL A 514 14.09 19.43 -21.76
CA VAL A 514 15.11 20.48 -21.90
C VAL A 514 14.51 21.89 -21.85
N ASP A 515 13.23 22.04 -22.17
CA ASP A 515 12.51 23.31 -22.09
C ASP A 515 12.24 23.80 -20.66
N ARG A 516 12.66 23.01 -19.65
CA ARG A 516 12.60 23.34 -18.22
C ARG A 516 11.16 23.32 -17.69
N ARG A 517 10.31 22.48 -18.29
CA ARG A 517 8.92 22.27 -17.89
C ARG A 517 8.71 20.84 -17.43
N VAL A 518 7.80 20.68 -16.47
CA VAL A 518 7.08 19.43 -16.28
C VAL A 518 5.64 19.70 -16.70
N ILE A 519 5.15 18.97 -17.70
CA ILE A 519 3.76 19.06 -18.16
C ILE A 519 3.01 17.85 -17.61
N VAL A 520 1.84 18.10 -17.02
CA VAL A 520 0.89 17.06 -16.61
C VAL A 520 -0.25 17.04 -17.62
N TRP A 521 -0.62 15.84 -18.04
CA TRP A 521 -1.63 15.61 -19.06
C TRP A 521 -2.77 14.77 -18.49
N ASP A 522 -4.01 15.12 -18.81
CA ASP A 522 -5.17 14.27 -18.58
C ASP A 522 -5.71 13.74 -19.91
N LEU A 523 -5.40 12.48 -20.17
CA LEU A 523 -5.78 11.76 -21.38
C LEU A 523 -7.30 11.59 -21.52
N SER A 524 -8.08 11.84 -20.46
CA SER A 524 -9.55 11.86 -20.53
C SER A 524 -10.12 13.11 -21.23
N ARG A 525 -9.28 14.14 -21.41
CA ARG A 525 -9.63 15.40 -22.09
C ARG A 525 -9.26 15.42 -23.58
N ILE A 526 -8.60 14.39 -24.10
CA ILE A 526 -8.28 14.27 -25.54
C ILE A 526 -9.56 14.40 -26.37
N GLY A 527 -9.57 15.38 -27.27
CA GLY A 527 -10.69 15.64 -28.18
C GLY A 527 -11.91 16.32 -27.53
N GLN A 528 -11.79 16.88 -26.33
CA GLN A 528 -12.79 17.82 -25.81
C GLN A 528 -12.78 19.11 -26.64
N GLU A 529 -13.95 19.73 -26.81
CA GLU A 529 -14.07 21.02 -27.51
C GLU A 529 -13.54 22.16 -26.64
N GLN A 530 -12.69 23.00 -27.20
CA GLN A 530 -12.15 24.21 -26.58
C GLN A 530 -12.66 25.45 -27.32
N THR A 531 -12.71 26.59 -26.64
CA THR A 531 -12.81 27.89 -27.31
C THR A 531 -11.53 28.20 -28.11
N ALA A 532 -11.61 29.14 -29.05
CA ALA A 532 -10.45 29.56 -29.81
C ALA A 532 -9.34 30.17 -28.93
N GLU A 533 -9.71 30.80 -27.81
CA GLU A 533 -8.78 31.43 -26.86
C GLU A 533 -8.04 30.36 -26.04
N GLU A 534 -8.75 29.37 -25.49
CA GLU A 534 -8.14 28.23 -24.77
C GLU A 534 -7.21 27.39 -25.67
N ALA A 535 -7.55 27.25 -26.95
CA ALA A 535 -6.74 26.53 -27.92
C ALA A 535 -5.43 27.26 -28.31
N GLU A 536 -5.27 28.55 -28.00
CA GLU A 536 -4.00 29.27 -28.14
C GLU A 536 -3.01 28.92 -26.99
N ASP A 537 -3.52 28.56 -25.81
CA ASP A 537 -2.71 28.18 -24.64
C ASP A 537 -2.25 26.71 -24.68
N GLY A 538 -3.00 25.82 -25.32
CA GLY A 538 -2.62 24.41 -25.52
C GLY A 538 -3.79 23.48 -25.84
N PRO A 539 -3.53 22.19 -26.14
CA PRO A 539 -4.58 21.20 -26.38
C PRO A 539 -5.30 20.81 -25.08
N ALA A 540 -6.56 20.39 -25.17
CA ALA A 540 -7.43 20.11 -24.02
C ALA A 540 -6.87 19.11 -22.99
N GLU A 541 -6.06 18.15 -23.44
CA GLU A 541 -5.37 17.19 -22.56
C GLU A 541 -4.18 17.77 -21.78
N LEU A 542 -3.70 18.97 -22.09
CA LEU A 542 -2.68 19.67 -21.33
C LEU A 542 -3.31 20.26 -20.06
N LEU A 543 -3.16 19.55 -18.94
CA LEU A 543 -3.80 19.90 -17.67
C LEU A 543 -3.03 20.97 -16.88
N PHE A 544 -1.70 20.88 -16.85
CA PHE A 544 -0.87 21.80 -16.06
C PHE A 544 0.57 21.88 -16.56
N ILE A 545 1.18 23.07 -16.49
CA ILE A 545 2.60 23.29 -16.75
C ILE A 545 3.31 23.80 -15.49
N HIS A 546 4.21 22.99 -14.93
CA HIS A 546 5.12 23.44 -13.88
C HIS A 546 6.27 24.26 -14.48
N GLY A 547 6.17 25.58 -14.35
CA GLY A 547 7.17 26.54 -14.82
C GLY A 547 8.33 26.81 -13.86
N GLY A 548 8.38 26.16 -12.70
CA GLY A 548 9.28 26.54 -11.60
C GLY A 548 10.78 26.27 -11.83
N HIS A 549 11.14 25.33 -12.71
CA HIS A 549 12.55 24.99 -12.97
C HIS A 549 13.25 26.01 -13.88
N THR A 550 14.49 26.36 -13.53
CA THR A 550 15.33 27.32 -14.27
C THR A 550 16.32 26.66 -15.24
N SER A 551 16.56 25.35 -15.11
CA SER A 551 17.36 24.51 -16.01
C SER A 551 16.62 23.23 -16.43
N ARG A 552 17.24 22.41 -17.29
CA ARG A 552 16.68 21.16 -17.82
C ARG A 552 16.25 20.24 -16.68
N VAL A 553 15.07 19.63 -16.81
CA VAL A 553 14.55 18.65 -15.83
C VAL A 553 15.07 17.26 -16.19
N ASN A 554 15.67 16.56 -15.23
CA ASN A 554 16.43 15.32 -15.45
C ASN A 554 15.65 14.04 -15.08
N ASP A 555 14.84 14.06 -14.02
CA ASP A 555 13.90 12.98 -13.72
C ASP A 555 12.69 13.53 -12.95
N ILE A 556 11.55 12.85 -13.11
CA ILE A 556 10.33 13.10 -12.35
C ILE A 556 9.87 11.82 -11.64
N ALA A 557 9.23 11.99 -10.48
CA ALA A 557 8.67 10.88 -9.72
C ALA A 557 7.33 11.30 -9.09
N TRP A 558 6.26 10.59 -9.43
CA TRP A 558 4.98 10.70 -8.74
C TRP A 558 5.09 10.13 -7.32
N ASN A 559 4.49 10.81 -6.35
CA ASN A 559 4.25 10.24 -5.04
C ASN A 559 3.17 9.15 -5.15
N ARG A 560 3.42 7.98 -4.54
CA ARG A 560 2.48 6.83 -4.53
C ARG A 560 1.46 6.90 -3.39
N HIS A 561 1.69 7.76 -2.41
CA HIS A 561 0.90 7.85 -1.17
C HIS A 561 0.13 9.17 -1.02
N ASP A 562 0.44 10.17 -1.84
CA ASP A 562 -0.26 11.46 -1.90
C ASP A 562 -0.53 11.82 -3.37
N PRO A 563 -1.79 11.69 -3.85
CA PRO A 563 -2.15 12.01 -5.22
C PRO A 563 -1.82 13.45 -5.60
N TRP A 564 -1.53 13.66 -6.89
CA TRP A 564 -1.13 14.96 -7.46
C TRP A 564 0.20 15.57 -6.98
N THR A 565 0.90 14.93 -6.04
CA THR A 565 2.25 15.35 -5.63
C THR A 565 3.33 14.70 -6.50
N LEU A 566 4.23 15.53 -7.04
CA LEU A 566 5.41 15.11 -7.80
C LEU A 566 6.70 15.63 -7.15
N ALA A 567 7.76 14.82 -7.25
CA ALA A 567 9.14 15.27 -7.14
C ALA A 567 9.74 15.44 -8.53
N SER A 568 10.58 16.46 -8.71
CA SER A 568 11.25 16.77 -9.98
C SER A 568 12.60 17.44 -9.73
N VAL A 569 13.64 17.00 -10.45
CA VAL A 569 15.03 17.47 -10.27
C VAL A 569 15.60 18.06 -11.56
N ALA A 570 16.45 19.08 -11.45
CA ALA A 570 17.05 19.78 -12.59
C ALA A 570 18.59 19.92 -12.48
N ASP A 571 19.23 20.23 -13.61
CA ASP A 571 20.69 20.39 -13.74
C ASP A 571 21.29 21.48 -12.83
N ASP A 572 20.49 22.46 -12.40
CA ASP A 572 20.90 23.56 -11.51
C ASP A 572 20.81 23.20 -10.02
N ASN A 573 20.93 21.90 -9.70
CA ASN A 573 20.87 21.31 -8.35
C ASN A 573 19.51 21.49 -7.64
N MET A 574 18.47 21.95 -8.33
CA MET A 574 17.14 22.17 -7.75
C MET A 574 16.33 20.87 -7.64
N LEU A 575 15.80 20.61 -6.45
CA LEU A 575 14.73 19.63 -6.21
C LEU A 575 13.44 20.40 -5.88
N HIS A 576 12.41 20.21 -6.70
CA HIS A 576 11.05 20.66 -6.40
C HIS A 576 10.18 19.46 -6.06
N VAL A 577 9.60 19.47 -4.86
CA VAL A 577 8.44 18.64 -4.51
C VAL A 577 7.23 19.56 -4.46
N TRP A 578 6.22 19.27 -5.28
CA TRP A 578 5.11 20.17 -5.55
C TRP A 578 3.82 19.40 -5.83
N LYS A 579 2.68 20.05 -5.58
CA LYS A 579 1.33 19.56 -5.80
C LYS A 579 0.56 20.68 -6.51
N MET A 580 -0.19 20.35 -7.57
CA MET A 580 -1.02 21.35 -8.24
C MET A 580 -2.27 21.66 -7.41
N ALA A 581 -2.85 22.85 -7.58
CA ALA A 581 -4.05 23.25 -6.83
C ALA A 581 -5.27 22.40 -7.24
N GLU A 582 -6.13 22.07 -6.27
CA GLU A 582 -7.31 21.22 -6.49
C GLU A 582 -8.27 21.78 -7.54
N THR A 583 -8.37 23.10 -7.64
CA THR A 583 -9.19 23.81 -8.63
C THR A 583 -8.80 23.55 -10.08
N ILE A 584 -7.61 22.99 -10.34
CA ILE A 584 -7.11 22.71 -11.70
C ILE A 584 -7.62 21.35 -12.20
N TYR A 585 -7.82 20.37 -11.31
CA TYR A 585 -8.22 19.00 -11.67
C TYR A 585 -9.60 18.58 -11.15
N ASN A 586 -10.30 19.43 -10.38
CA ASN A 586 -11.62 19.15 -9.81
C ASN A 586 -12.66 20.12 -10.35
N ASP A 587 -13.16 19.85 -11.56
CA ASP A 587 -14.10 20.72 -12.30
C ASP A 587 -15.43 20.97 -11.57
N LYS A 588 -15.78 20.15 -10.56
CA LYS A 588 -17.07 20.17 -9.87
C LYS A 588 -17.38 21.44 -9.08
N LYS A 589 -16.39 22.29 -8.76
CA LYS A 589 -16.64 23.55 -8.03
C LYS A 589 -17.24 24.65 -8.90
N TYR A 590 -16.90 24.72 -10.19
CA TYR A 590 -17.37 25.80 -11.06
C TYR A 590 -18.84 25.68 -11.51
N SER A 591 -19.47 24.50 -11.34
CA SER A 591 -20.87 24.28 -11.73
C SER A 591 -21.91 24.65 -10.67
N GLU A 592 -21.56 24.73 -9.38
CA GLU A 592 -22.54 25.03 -8.32
C GLU A 592 -22.63 26.53 -7.97
N GLU A 593 -21.54 27.30 -8.12
CA GLU A 593 -21.54 28.74 -7.81
C GLU A 593 -22.26 29.60 -8.88
N ASN A 594 -22.33 29.12 -10.13
CA ASN A 594 -22.99 29.83 -11.24
C ASN A 594 -24.52 29.64 -11.31
N LEU A 595 -25.16 29.07 -10.28
CA LEU A 595 -26.61 28.85 -10.22
C LEU A 595 -27.38 29.87 -9.36
N ASN A 596 -26.72 30.91 -8.84
CA ASN A 596 -27.32 31.89 -7.92
C ASN A 596 -27.56 33.30 -8.50
N ASP A 597 -27.23 33.57 -9.76
CA ASP A 597 -27.33 34.93 -10.35
C ASP A 597 -28.65 35.22 -11.11
N ASP A 598 -29.63 34.31 -11.04
CA ASP A 598 -30.97 34.46 -11.64
C ASP A 598 -32.04 34.91 -10.62
N LEU A 599 -31.72 35.92 -9.80
CA LEU A 599 -32.68 36.65 -8.94
C LEU A 599 -32.58 38.17 -9.13
N LEU A 600 -32.95 38.62 -10.32
CA LEU A 600 -33.37 40.00 -10.58
C LEU A 600 -34.89 40.15 -10.36
N ASP A 601 -35.24 40.98 -9.38
CA ASP A 601 -36.57 41.60 -9.17
C ASP A 601 -36.37 43.13 -9.14
#